data_AF-A0AA96S147-F1
#
_entry.id   AF-A0AA96S147-F1
#
_cell.length_a   1.000
_cell.length_b   1.000
_cell.length_c   1.000
_cell.angle_alpha   90.00
_cell.angle_beta   90.00
_cell.angle_gamma   90.00
#
_symmetry.space_group_name_H-M   'P 1'
#
loop_
_entity.id
_entity.type
_entity.pdbx_description
1 polymer ?
#
loop_
_entity_poly.entity_id
_entity_poly.type
_entity_poly.pdbx_seq_one_letter_code
_entity_poly.pdbx_strand_id
1 'polypeptide(L)'
;MIIVILLYRLMMFRRRFTLAIRPEDLQVKNATIAAERIKRIYVKGYFKPVIAVKPRGRLMVPYKYCFSFADQEDQAIKELKAWAGQHQIEVRGSGFARWL
;
A
#
# COMPACT_ATOMS: atom_id res chain seq x y z
N MET A 1 -11.04 -22.79 -14.36
CA MET A 1 -9.85 -21.87 -14.38
C MET A 1 -10.10 -20.51 -13.74
N ILE A 2 -11.24 -19.83 -14.01
CA ILE A 2 -11.54 -18.49 -13.45
C ILE A 2 -11.67 -18.52 -11.92
N ILE A 3 -12.28 -19.57 -11.35
CA ILE A 3 -12.42 -19.74 -9.90
C ILE A 3 -11.06 -19.87 -9.21
N VAL A 4 -10.10 -20.59 -9.80
CA VAL A 4 -8.74 -20.71 -9.23
C VAL A 4 -8.04 -19.36 -9.28
N ILE A 5 -8.16 -18.59 -10.37
CA ILE A 5 -7.59 -17.24 -10.47
C ILE A 5 -8.25 -16.28 -9.47
N LEU A 6 -9.56 -16.36 -9.29
CA LEU A 6 -10.31 -15.58 -8.30
C LEU A 6 -9.94 -15.96 -6.86
N LEU A 7 -9.81 -17.26 -6.57
CA LEU A 7 -9.37 -17.78 -5.27
C LEU A 7 -7.92 -17.40 -4.98
N TYR A 8 -7.04 -17.47 -5.99
CA TYR A 8 -5.63 -17.08 -5.88
C TYR A 8 -5.51 -15.57 -5.67
N ARG A 9 -6.34 -14.76 -6.37
CA ARG A 9 -6.48 -13.32 -6.10
C ARG A 9 -7.03 -13.07 -4.70
N LEU A 10 -8.07 -13.77 -4.25
CA LEU A 10 -8.65 -13.65 -2.91
C LEU A 10 -7.66 -14.03 -1.81
N MET A 11 -6.90 -15.13 -1.96
CA MET A 11 -5.85 -15.53 -1.03
C MET A 11 -4.68 -14.53 -1.01
N MET A 12 -4.25 -14.03 -2.17
CA MET A 12 -3.20 -13.00 -2.24
C MET A 12 -3.65 -11.63 -1.72
N PHE A 13 -4.92 -11.27 -1.90
CA PHE A 13 -5.54 -10.07 -1.30
C PHE A 13 -5.76 -10.23 0.21
N ARG A 14 -5.92 -11.47 0.70
CA ARG A 14 -6.09 -11.79 2.13
C ARG A 14 -4.78 -11.79 2.92
N ARG A 15 -3.62 -11.58 2.32
CA ARG A 15 -2.42 -11.23 3.08
C ARG A 15 -2.61 -9.83 3.65
N ARG A 16 -3.36 -9.75 4.75
CA ARG A 16 -3.48 -8.59 5.63
C ARG A 16 -2.08 -8.37 6.17
N PHE A 17 -1.38 -7.41 5.59
CA PHE A 17 -0.08 -7.01 6.11
C PHE A 17 -0.34 -5.93 7.15
N THR A 18 0.12 -6.16 8.37
CA THR A 18 0.11 -5.11 9.39
C THR A 18 1.01 -3.99 8.90
N LEU A 19 0.40 -2.84 8.60
CA LEU A 19 1.11 -1.60 8.33
C LEU A 19 1.35 -0.91 9.67
N ALA A 20 2.61 -0.72 10.03
CA ALA A 20 2.98 0.20 11.10
C ALA A 20 3.47 1.50 10.46
N ILE A 21 2.74 2.58 10.72
CA ILE A 21 3.12 3.94 10.31
C ILE A 21 4.03 4.48 11.42
N ARG A 22 5.31 4.72 11.10
CA ARG A 22 6.25 5.39 12.01
C ARG A 22 6.50 6.81 11.52
N PRO A 23 7.00 7.72 12.38
CA PRO A 23 7.20 9.11 12.00
C PRO A 23 8.16 9.31 10.82
N GLU A 24 9.10 8.40 10.57
CA GLU A 24 10.12 8.56 9.54
C GLU A 24 10.05 7.47 8.45
N ASP A 25 9.37 6.36 8.75
CA ASP A 25 9.32 5.19 7.89
C ASP A 25 7.96 4.48 7.92
N LEU A 26 7.65 3.81 6.82
CA LEU A 26 6.54 2.87 6.73
C LEU A 26 7.09 1.46 6.86
N GLN A 27 6.63 0.74 7.88
CA GLN A 27 6.96 -0.66 8.08
C GLN A 27 5.78 -1.53 7.63
N VAL A 28 6.04 -2.34 6.61
CA VAL A 28 5.09 -3.31 6.04
C VAL A 28 5.67 -4.71 6.27
N LYS A 29 5.11 -5.46 7.22
CA LYS A 29 5.63 -6.79 7.60
C LYS A 29 7.11 -6.73 8.00
N ASN A 30 8.02 -7.22 7.12
CA ASN A 30 9.49 -7.21 7.29
C ASN A 30 10.19 -6.20 6.37
N ALA A 31 9.44 -5.39 5.63
CA ALA A 31 9.98 -4.37 4.75
C ALA A 31 9.78 -2.99 5.37
N THR A 32 10.87 -2.29 5.62
CA THR A 32 10.86 -0.89 6.04
C THR A 32 11.20 0.02 4.86
N ILE A 33 10.43 1.08 4.68
CA ILE A 33 10.67 2.09 3.65
C ILE A 33 10.65 3.47 4.30
N ALA A 34 11.79 4.15 4.27
CA ALA A 34 11.88 5.55 4.68
C ALA A 34 11.02 6.45 3.78
N ALA A 35 10.37 7.45 4.38
CA ALA A 35 9.49 8.38 3.69
C ALA A 35 10.14 9.05 2.47
N GLU A 36 11.41 9.44 2.60
CA GLU A 36 12.20 10.08 1.54
C GLU A 36 12.38 9.20 0.29
N ARG A 37 12.37 7.88 0.50
CA ARG A 37 12.48 6.89 -0.58
C ARG A 37 11.14 6.63 -1.24
N ILE A 38 10.05 7.26 -0.81
CA ILE A 38 8.71 7.11 -1.39
C ILE A 38 8.47 8.24 -2.37
N LYS A 39 8.13 7.87 -3.61
CA LYS A 39 7.73 8.82 -4.63
C LYS A 39 6.24 9.15 -4.57
N ARG A 40 5.41 8.13 -4.34
CA ARG A 40 3.95 8.26 -4.36
C ARG A 40 3.29 7.08 -3.65
N ILE A 41 2.14 7.32 -3.05
CA ILE A 41 1.28 6.30 -2.48
C ILE A 41 0.00 6.20 -3.32
N TYR A 42 -0.43 4.99 -3.62
CA TYR A 42 -1.69 4.72 -4.31
C TYR A 42 -2.65 4.03 -3.37
N VAL A 43 -3.91 4.43 -3.38
CA VAL A 43 -5.00 3.80 -2.63
C VAL A 43 -6.02 3.34 -3.66
N LYS A 44 -6.17 2.02 -3.84
CA LYS A 44 -7.04 1.43 -4.87
C LYS A 44 -8.14 0.60 -4.24
N GLY A 45 -9.40 0.92 -4.57
CA GLY A 45 -10.58 0.19 -4.09
C GLY A 45 -11.34 0.98 -3.02
N TYR A 46 -12.63 0.67 -2.88
CA TYR A 46 -13.53 1.34 -1.93
C TYR A 46 -13.82 0.47 -0.70
N PHE A 47 -14.07 -0.82 -0.94
CA PHE A 47 -14.23 -1.84 0.09
C PHE A 47 -12.92 -2.64 0.15
N LYS A 48 -12.18 -2.53 1.25
CA LYS A 48 -10.83 -3.11 1.42
C LYS A 48 -9.77 -2.55 0.47
N PRO A 49 -9.44 -1.25 0.58
CA PRO A 49 -8.48 -0.62 -0.32
C PRO A 49 -7.10 -1.26 -0.22
N VAL A 50 -6.48 -1.44 -1.37
CA VAL A 50 -5.07 -1.81 -1.49
C VAL A 50 -4.25 -0.55 -1.57
N ILE A 51 -3.28 -0.45 -0.69
CA ILE A 51 -2.31 0.63 -0.63
C ILE A 51 -1.04 0.14 -1.28
N ALA A 52 -0.50 0.96 -2.18
CA ALA A 52 0.69 0.64 -2.93
C ALA A 52 1.70 1.77 -2.79
N VAL A 53 2.85 1.46 -2.20
CA VAL A 53 3.92 2.43 -1.98
C VAL A 53 4.91 2.35 -3.11
N LYS A 54 4.98 3.40 -3.93
CA LYS A 54 5.93 3.51 -5.03
C LYS A 54 7.24 4.11 -4.53
N PRO A 55 8.35 3.37 -4.55
CA PRO A 55 9.64 3.91 -4.18
C PRO A 55 10.19 4.82 -5.29
N ARG A 56 10.99 5.81 -4.89
CA ARG A 56 11.76 6.69 -5.77
C ARG A 56 12.83 5.86 -6.49
N GLY A 57 13.04 6.13 -7.78
CA GLY A 57 13.96 5.38 -8.63
C GLY A 57 13.43 4.07 -9.22
N ARG A 58 12.19 3.64 -8.93
CA ARG A 58 11.55 2.51 -9.63
C ARG A 58 10.39 2.97 -10.52
N LEU A 59 10.31 2.35 -11.69
CA LEU A 59 9.24 2.63 -12.66
C LEU A 59 7.89 2.08 -12.17
N MET A 60 7.87 0.86 -11.61
CA MET A 60 6.68 0.14 -11.14
C MET A 60 6.65 -0.05 -9.63
N VAL A 61 5.46 -0.31 -9.07
CA VAL A 61 5.31 -0.65 -7.66
C VAL A 61 5.68 -2.12 -7.44
N PRO A 62 6.70 -2.44 -6.63
CA PRO A 62 7.02 -3.80 -6.24
C PRO A 62 5.90 -4.41 -5.40
N TYR A 63 5.58 -5.69 -5.62
CA TYR A 63 4.50 -6.38 -4.90
C TYR A 63 4.68 -6.35 -3.37
N LYS A 64 5.93 -6.41 -2.89
CA LYS A 64 6.27 -6.30 -1.46
C LYS A 64 5.88 -4.95 -0.80
N TYR A 65 5.55 -3.94 -1.60
CA TYR A 65 5.11 -2.62 -1.16
C TYR A 65 3.62 -2.38 -1.42
N CYS A 66 2.87 -3.44 -1.74
CA CYS A 66 1.43 -3.45 -1.80
C CYS A 66 0.86 -4.11 -0.55
N PHE A 67 -0.04 -3.44 0.15
CA PHE A 67 -0.65 -3.93 1.38
C PHE A 67 -2.11 -3.51 1.51
N SER A 68 -2.83 -4.17 2.40
CA SER A 68 -4.20 -3.84 2.79
C SER A 68 -4.25 -3.74 4.31
N PHE A 69 -5.09 -2.83 4.81
CA PHE A 69 -5.32 -2.73 6.25
C PHE A 69 -6.10 -3.95 6.74
N ALA A 70 -5.73 -4.46 7.93
CA ALA A 70 -6.38 -5.62 8.51
C ALA A 70 -7.69 -5.24 9.21
N ASP A 71 -7.68 -4.09 9.90
CA ASP A 71 -8.73 -3.53 10.74
C ASP A 71 -8.73 -2.00 10.66
N GLN A 72 -9.87 -1.37 10.99
CA GLN A 72 -10.06 0.09 11.05
C GLN A 72 -9.57 0.86 9.81
N GLU A 73 -9.94 0.38 8.62
CA GLU A 73 -9.42 0.85 7.33
C GLU A 73 -9.58 2.36 7.13
N ASP A 74 -10.74 2.93 7.44
CA ASP A 74 -11.00 4.37 7.32
C ASP A 74 -10.05 5.22 8.18
N GLN A 75 -9.83 4.79 9.42
CA GLN A 75 -8.95 5.50 10.36
C GLN A 75 -7.49 5.37 9.90
N ALA A 76 -7.07 4.17 9.51
CA ALA A 76 -5.72 3.92 9.05
C ALA A 76 -5.41 4.65 7.72
N ILE A 77 -6.39 4.82 6.82
CA ILE A 77 -6.25 5.64 5.61
C ILE A 77 -6.11 7.12 5.96
N LYS A 78 -6.87 7.63 6.94
CA LYS A 78 -6.73 9.01 7.41
C LYS A 78 -5.34 9.25 7.98
N GLU A 79 -4.84 8.37 8.82
CA GLU A 79 -3.49 8.43 9.39
C GLU A 79 -2.42 8.37 8.31
N LEU A 80 -2.58 7.46 7.33
CA LEU A 80 -1.67 7.37 6.19
C LEU A 80 -1.65 8.65 5.35
N LYS A 81 -2.82 9.25 5.11
CA LYS A 81 -2.92 10.52 4.37
C LYS A 81 -2.27 11.67 5.15
N ALA A 82 -2.49 11.74 6.46
CA ALA A 82 -1.87 12.73 7.32
C ALA A 82 -0.36 12.60 7.31
N TRP A 83 0.15 11.38 7.52
CA TRP A 83 1.58 11.04 7.45
C TRP A 83 2.18 11.41 6.09
N ALA A 84 1.53 10.99 4.99
CA ALA A 84 1.98 11.31 3.65
C ALA A 84 2.03 12.84 3.43
N GLY A 85 1.06 13.58 3.97
CA GLY A 85 1.06 15.05 3.97
C GLY A 85 2.26 15.66 4.70
N GLN A 86 2.62 15.14 5.88
CA GLN A 86 3.79 15.59 6.64
C GLN A 86 5.10 15.41 5.85
N HIS A 87 5.21 14.33 5.07
CA HIS A 87 6.38 14.04 4.24
C HIS A 87 6.29 14.54 2.79
N GLN A 88 5.27 15.34 2.46
CA GLN A 88 5.04 15.85 1.09
C GLN A 88 4.90 14.72 0.04
N ILE A 89 4.40 13.56 0.44
CA ILE A 89 4.16 12.41 -0.43
C ILE A 89 2.74 12.49 -0.98
N GLU A 90 2.63 12.46 -2.30
CA GLU A 90 1.33 12.48 -2.97
C GLU A 90 0.60 11.14 -2.80
N VAL A 91 -0.67 11.19 -2.37
CA VAL A 91 -1.57 10.03 -2.27
C VAL A 91 -2.61 10.09 -3.39
N ARG A 92 -2.62 9.08 -4.28
CA ARG A 92 -3.60 9.00 -5.38
C ARG A 92 -4.60 7.87 -5.19
N GLY A 93 -5.88 8.16 -5.43
CA GLY A 93 -6.96 7.18 -5.49
C GLY A 93 -7.04 6.37 -6.80
N SER A 94 -6.08 6.54 -7.72
CA SER A 94 -6.13 5.97 -9.06
C SER A 94 -5.45 4.59 -9.15
N GLY A 95 -5.73 3.86 -10.23
CA GLY A 95 -5.01 2.62 -10.55
C GLY A 95 -3.49 2.85 -10.66
N PHE A 96 -2.71 1.84 -10.27
CA PHE A 96 -1.25 1.83 -10.38
C PHE A 96 -0.76 0.60 -11.14
N ALA A 97 0.37 0.72 -11.82
CA ALA A 97 1.08 -0.40 -12.44
C ALA A 97 1.92 -1.13 -11.40
N ARG A 98 1.62 -2.41 -11.18
CA ARG A 98 2.37 -3.33 -10.30
C ARG A 98 3.27 -4.24 -11.13
N TRP A 99 4.43 -4.58 -10.57
CA TRP A 99 5.23 -5.69 -11.09
C TRP A 99 4.52 -7.02 -10.73
N LEU A 100 4.44 -7.95 -11.70
CA LEU A 100 3.76 -9.25 -11.52
C LEU A 100 4.66 -10.23 -10.77
#